data_AF-A0A0R2JWR8-F1
#
_entry.id   AF-A0A0R2JWR8-F1
#
_cell.length_a   1.000
_cell.length_b   1.000
_cell.length_c   1.000
_cell.angle_alpha   90.00
_cell.angle_beta   90.00
_cell.angle_gamma   90.00
#
_symmetry.space_group_name_H-M   'P 1'
#
loop_
_entity.id
_entity.type
_entity.pdbx_description
1 polymer ?
#
loop_
_entity_poly.entity_id
_entity_poly.type
_entity_poly.pdbx_seq_one_letter_code
_entity_poly.pdbx_strand_id
1 'polypeptide(L)'
;MTKNNNNGVAKPKMSLFSVVMLALSSIIGSGWLFGSWEAAKISGPAAIISWIIGAIVIGAIAYIYIELGTMFPESGGMSKYAGYTHGPLLGFIASWANWVSLVTLLPIEAVAAVQYMSS
;
A
#
# COMPACT_ATOMS: atom_id res chain seq x y z
N MET A 1 -37.76 -1.03 36.51
CA MET A 1 -36.35 -0.71 36.16
C MET A 1 -35.93 -1.61 35.02
N THR A 2 -36.09 -1.16 33.79
CA THR A 2 -35.74 -1.90 32.57
C THR A 2 -34.24 -1.78 32.30
N LYS A 3 -33.52 -2.91 32.30
CA LYS A 3 -32.12 -2.98 31.87
C LYS A 3 -32.07 -2.87 30.35
N ASN A 4 -31.46 -1.80 29.84
CA ASN A 4 -31.19 -1.59 28.43
C ASN A 4 -29.91 -2.35 28.03
N ASN A 5 -30.05 -3.47 27.32
CA ASN A 5 -28.94 -4.24 26.75
C ASN A 5 -28.57 -3.68 25.38
N ASN A 6 -27.77 -2.62 25.36
CA ASN A 6 -27.07 -2.18 24.15
C ASN A 6 -25.82 -3.04 23.95
N ASN A 7 -25.99 -4.20 23.33
CA ASN A 7 -24.88 -5.01 22.83
C ASN A 7 -24.27 -4.31 21.61
N GLY A 8 -23.42 -3.31 21.86
CA GLY A 8 -22.55 -2.75 20.82
C GLY A 8 -21.62 -3.86 20.32
N VAL A 9 -21.81 -4.30 19.08
CA VAL A 9 -20.95 -5.30 18.44
C VAL A 9 -19.52 -4.75 18.41
N ALA A 10 -18.65 -5.28 19.27
CA ALA A 10 -17.24 -4.91 19.28
C ALA A 10 -16.63 -5.27 17.91
N LYS A 11 -16.02 -4.30 17.24
CA LYS A 11 -15.35 -4.55 15.95
C LYS A 11 -14.23 -5.58 16.17
N PRO A 12 -14.14 -6.64 15.36
CA PRO A 12 -13.08 -7.63 15.51
C PRO A 12 -11.71 -6.95 15.36
N LYS A 13 -10.84 -7.12 16.37
CA LYS A 13 -9.47 -6.62 16.35
C LYS A 13 -8.59 -7.65 15.64
N MET A 14 -7.82 -7.22 14.64
CA MET A 14 -6.85 -8.10 13.98
C MET A 14 -5.61 -8.28 14.86
N SER A 15 -5.09 -9.50 14.89
CA SER A 15 -3.79 -9.80 15.52
C SER A 15 -2.65 -9.14 14.74
N LEU A 16 -1.58 -8.73 15.43
CA LEU A 16 -0.39 -8.15 14.81
C LEU A 16 0.14 -9.04 13.68
N PHE A 17 0.22 -10.34 13.92
CA PHE A 17 0.67 -11.30 12.91
C PHE A 17 -0.22 -11.28 11.67
N SER A 18 -1.54 -11.25 11.85
CA SER A 18 -2.49 -11.20 10.73
C SER A 18 -2.33 -9.91 9.92
N VAL A 19 -2.12 -8.76 10.57
CA VAL A 19 -1.91 -7.48 9.90
C VAL A 19 -0.59 -7.47 9.12
N VAL A 20 0.49 -8.00 9.70
CA VAL A 20 1.80 -8.08 9.03
C VAL A 20 1.73 -9.02 7.83
N MET A 21 1.11 -10.20 7.98
CA MET A 21 0.94 -11.14 6.87
C MET A 21 0.05 -10.56 5.76
N LEU A 22 -1.00 -9.82 6.10
CA LEU A 22 -1.83 -9.11 5.14
C LEU A 22 -1.01 -8.08 4.36
N ALA A 23 -0.23 -7.25 5.06
CA ALA A 23 0.65 -6.27 4.42
C ALA A 23 1.69 -6.94 3.50
N LEU A 24 2.35 -8.00 3.96
CA LEU A 24 3.30 -8.77 3.14
C LEU A 24 2.66 -9.33 1.87
N SER A 25 1.47 -9.93 2.00
CA SER A 25 0.74 -10.47 0.85
C SER A 25 0.32 -9.39 -0.14
N SER A 26 0.07 -8.16 0.32
CA SER A 26 -0.28 -7.03 -0.55
C SER A 26 0.91 -6.49 -1.36
N ILE A 27 2.14 -6.73 -0.91
CA ILE A 27 3.37 -6.28 -1.59
C ILE A 27 3.82 -7.30 -2.65
N ILE A 28 3.59 -8.59 -2.40
CA ILE A 28 4.00 -9.67 -3.31
C ILE A 28 2.97 -9.76 -4.45
N GLY A 29 3.30 -9.13 -5.59
CA GLY A 29 2.50 -9.18 -6.82
C GLY A 29 3.36 -9.31 -8.07
N SER A 30 2.76 -9.14 -9.25
CA SER A 30 3.48 -9.27 -10.52
C SER A 30 4.62 -8.27 -10.69
N GLY A 31 4.50 -7.08 -10.09
CA GLY A 31 5.53 -6.03 -10.11
C GLY A 31 6.87 -6.44 -9.47
N TRP A 32 6.87 -7.38 -8.52
CA TRP A 32 8.11 -7.85 -7.90
C TRP A 32 8.97 -8.65 -8.88
N LEU A 33 8.34 -9.55 -9.66
CA LEU A 33 9.05 -10.38 -10.63
C LEU A 33 9.42 -9.58 -11.88
N PHE A 34 8.47 -8.86 -12.49
CA PHE A 34 8.73 -8.10 -13.70
C PHE A 34 9.65 -6.90 -13.46
N GLY A 35 9.55 -6.24 -12.30
CA GLY A 35 10.47 -5.17 -11.92
C GLY A 35 11.90 -5.67 -11.77
N SER A 36 12.09 -6.84 -11.16
CA SER A 36 13.41 -7.47 -11.04
C SER A 36 13.99 -7.88 -12.40
N TRP A 37 13.14 -8.45 -13.27
CA TRP A 37 13.52 -8.89 -14.61
C TRP A 37 13.92 -7.72 -15.50
N GLU A 38 13.13 -6.65 -15.53
CA GLU A 38 13.42 -5.46 -16.34
C GLU A 38 14.68 -4.74 -15.84
N ALA A 39 14.86 -4.62 -14.51
CA ALA A 39 16.06 -4.05 -13.93
C ALA A 39 17.32 -4.85 -14.30
N ALA A 40 17.24 -6.19 -14.25
CA ALA A 40 18.32 -7.08 -14.65
C ALA A 40 18.59 -7.04 -16.16
N LYS A 41 17.55 -6.92 -16.99
CA LYS A 41 17.67 -6.83 -18.45
C LYS A 41 18.39 -5.55 -18.89
N ILE A 42 18.13 -4.43 -18.21
CA ILE A 42 18.73 -3.13 -18.51
C ILE A 42 20.15 -3.02 -17.93
N SER A 43 20.33 -3.39 -16.66
CA SER A 43 21.58 -3.12 -15.91
C SER A 43 22.48 -4.35 -15.72
N GLY A 44 22.04 -5.54 -16.14
CA GLY A 44 22.77 -6.78 -15.93
C GLY A 44 22.99 -7.08 -14.44
N PRO A 45 24.16 -7.63 -14.05
CA PRO A 45 24.48 -7.92 -12.64
C PRO A 45 24.45 -6.70 -11.71
N ALA A 46 24.59 -5.49 -12.26
CA ALA A 46 24.57 -4.24 -11.49
C ALA A 46 23.16 -3.86 -10.99
N ALA A 47 22.10 -4.56 -11.41
CA ALA A 47 20.73 -4.33 -10.94
C ALA A 47 20.58 -4.45 -9.41
N ILE A 48 21.47 -5.17 -8.72
CA ILE A 48 21.48 -5.24 -7.26
C ILE A 48 21.63 -3.84 -6.63
N ILE A 49 22.38 -2.94 -7.26
CA ILE A 49 22.58 -1.58 -6.78
C ILE A 49 21.26 -0.80 -6.79
N SER A 50 20.42 -0.97 -7.82
CA SER A 50 19.11 -0.32 -7.86
C SER A 50 18.16 -0.83 -6.77
N TRP A 51 18.27 -2.12 -6.39
CA TRP A 51 17.53 -2.67 -5.26
C TRP A 51 17.92 -2.04 -3.92
N ILE A 52 19.22 -1.83 -3.69
CA ILE A 52 19.72 -1.18 -2.47
C ILE A 52 19.21 0.26 -2.39
N ILE A 53 19.32 1.01 -3.49
CA ILE A 53 18.83 2.39 -3.56
C ILE A 53 17.31 2.43 -3.35
N GLY A 54 16.57 1.54 -4.00
CA GLY A 54 15.13 1.41 -3.84
C GLY A 54 14.71 1.11 -2.40
N ALA A 55 15.43 0.21 -1.73
CA ALA A 55 15.17 -0.12 -0.32
C ALA A 55 15.38 1.07 0.62
N ILE A 56 16.42 1.89 0.38
CA ILE A 56 16.67 3.10 1.17
C ILE A 56 15.55 4.12 0.96
N VAL A 57 15.16 4.37 -0.28
CA VAL A 57 14.11 5.35 -0.62
C VAL A 57 12.76 4.91 -0.04
N ILE A 58 12.36 3.66 -0.25
CA ILE A 58 11.10 3.13 0.30
C ILE A 58 11.15 3.08 1.83
N GLY A 59 12.30 2.77 2.43
CA GLY A 59 12.49 2.78 3.88
C GLY A 59 12.26 4.17 4.49
N ALA A 60 12.76 5.23 3.85
CA ALA A 60 12.51 6.60 4.27
C ALA A 60 11.02 6.97 4.21
N ILE A 61 10.33 6.55 3.14
CA ILE A 61 8.88 6.74 3.01
C ILE A 61 8.15 5.98 4.12
N ALA A 62 8.47 4.70 4.33
CA ALA A 62 7.84 3.85 5.33
C ALA A 62 7.98 4.43 6.75
N TYR A 63 9.14 5.01 7.07
CA TYR A 63 9.37 5.67 8.35
C TYR A 63 8.37 6.81 8.61
N ILE A 64 8.15 7.67 7.61
CA ILE A 64 7.16 8.76 7.68
C ILE A 64 5.74 8.21 7.88
N TYR A 65 5.38 7.12 7.20
CA TYR A 65 4.08 6.47 7.38
C TYR A 65 3.89 5.87 8.78
N ILE A 66 4.95 5.36 9.41
CA ILE A 66 4.89 4.86 10.78
C ILE A 66 4.63 6.01 11.76
N GLU A 67 5.33 7.14 11.62
CA GLU A 67 5.10 8.32 12.46
C GLU A 67 3.69 8.88 12.30
N LEU A 68 3.21 9.03 11.05
CA LEU A 68 1.85 9.52 10.79
C LEU A 68 0.77 8.53 11.25
N GLY A 69 0.99 7.22 11.05
CA GLY A 69 0.04 6.17 11.42
C GLY A 69 -0.10 6.01 12.93
N THR A 70 0.95 6.27 13.70
CA THR A 70 0.90 6.27 15.17
C THR A 70 0.29 7.55 15.73
N MET A 71 0.49 8.70 15.06
CA MET A 71 -0.07 9.99 15.47
C MET A 71 -1.58 10.11 15.15
N PHE A 72 -2.02 9.60 13.99
CA PHE A 72 -3.40 9.69 13.52
C PHE A 72 -3.99 8.30 13.24
N PRO A 73 -4.48 7.58 14.27
CA PRO A 73 -5.03 6.23 14.14
C PRO A 73 -6.45 6.23 13.55
N GLU A 74 -6.63 6.85 12.38
CA GLU A 74 -7.89 6.94 11.66
C GLU A 74 -7.89 6.09 10.38
N SER A 75 -9.07 5.57 10.02
CA SER A 75 -9.27 4.86 8.75
C SER A 75 -9.23 5.84 7.57
N GLY A 76 -8.38 5.56 6.57
CA GLY A 76 -8.31 6.31 5.32
C GLY A 76 -6.89 6.62 4.81
N GLY A 77 -5.85 6.37 5.62
CA GLY A 77 -4.45 6.38 5.20
C GLY A 77 -4.01 7.68 4.51
N MET A 78 -3.21 7.53 3.45
CA MET A 78 -2.61 8.64 2.68
C MET A 78 -3.62 9.72 2.25
N SER A 79 -4.80 9.30 1.81
CA SER A 79 -5.86 10.19 1.32
C SER A 79 -6.40 11.14 2.41
N LYS A 80 -6.39 10.69 3.68
CA LYS A 80 -6.78 11.53 4.83
C LYS A 80 -5.65 12.45 5.28
N TYR A 81 -4.39 11.99 5.21
CA TYR A 81 -3.23 12.79 5.59
C TYR A 81 -3.08 14.06 4.74
N ALA A 82 -3.41 13.98 3.44
CA ALA A 82 -3.46 15.15 2.55
C ALA A 82 -4.52 16.18 2.99
N GLY A 83 -5.65 15.71 3.52
CA GLY A 83 -6.73 16.57 4.01
C GLY A 83 -6.38 17.32 5.30
N TYR A 84 -5.59 16.73 6.21
CA TYR A 84 -5.20 17.40 7.46
C TYR A 84 -4.27 18.59 7.26
N THR A 85 -3.42 18.51 6.23
CA THR A 85 -2.36 19.51 5.99
C THR A 85 -2.79 20.59 4.99
N HIS A 86 -3.56 20.22 3.96
CA HIS A 86 -3.87 21.11 2.83
C HIS A 86 -5.38 21.40 2.67
N GLY A 87 -6.21 20.91 3.57
CA GLY A 87 -7.65 21.17 3.60
C GLY A 87 -8.49 20.26 2.70
N PRO A 88 -9.82 20.48 2.67
CA PRO A 88 -10.77 19.51 2.11
C PRO A 88 -10.63 19.27 0.59
N LEU A 89 -10.29 20.31 -0.18
CA LEU A 89 -10.16 20.20 -1.64
C LEU A 89 -8.96 19.32 -2.03
N LEU A 90 -7.79 19.53 -1.41
CA LEU A 90 -6.62 18.71 -1.69
C LEU A 90 -6.80 17.28 -1.16
N GLY A 91 -7.48 17.11 -0.03
CA GLY A 91 -7.88 15.79 0.45
C GLY A 91 -8.78 15.04 -0.55
N PHE A 92 -9.71 15.73 -1.19
CA PHE A 92 -10.56 15.16 -2.25
C PHE A 92 -9.74 14.75 -3.48
N ILE A 93 -8.84 15.61 -3.95
CA ILE A 93 -7.97 15.32 -5.11
C ILE A 93 -7.06 14.13 -4.80
N ALA A 94 -6.42 14.10 -3.63
CA ALA A 94 -5.57 12.99 -3.20
C ALA A 94 -6.35 11.67 -3.10
N SER A 95 -7.58 11.72 -2.57
CA SER A 95 -8.47 10.55 -2.50
C SER A 95 -8.82 10.02 -3.89
N TRP A 96 -9.12 10.91 -4.83
CA TRP A 96 -9.39 10.55 -6.22
C TRP A 96 -8.17 9.98 -6.93
N ALA A 97 -7.00 10.60 -6.76
CA ALA A 97 -5.75 10.10 -7.33
C ALA A 97 -5.42 8.70 -6.79
N ASN A 98 -5.59 8.48 -5.48
CA ASN A 98 -5.43 7.17 -4.85
C ASN A 98 -6.43 6.16 -5.42
N TRP A 99 -7.69 6.54 -5.61
CA TRP A 99 -8.71 5.66 -6.20
C TRP A 99 -8.34 5.26 -7.64
N VAL A 100 -7.93 6.21 -8.48
CA VAL A 100 -7.48 5.93 -9.85
C VAL A 100 -6.28 4.97 -9.84
N SER A 101 -5.30 5.21 -8.96
CA SER A 101 -4.14 4.32 -8.81
C SER A 101 -4.56 2.88 -8.47
N LEU A 102 -5.51 2.70 -7.55
CA LEU A 102 -6.05 1.38 -7.20
C LEU A 102 -6.81 0.73 -8.35
N VAL A 103 -7.55 1.49 -9.17
CA VAL A 103 -8.24 0.96 -10.34
C VAL A 103 -7.24 0.51 -11.41
N THR A 104 -6.12 1.23 -11.58
CA THR A 104 -5.08 0.86 -12.57
C THR A 104 -4.30 -0.39 -12.21
N LEU A 105 -4.32 -0.83 -10.94
CA LEU A 105 -3.69 -2.08 -10.51
C LEU A 105 -4.35 -3.32 -11.14
N LEU A 106 -5.68 -3.31 -11.31
CA LEU A 106 -6.42 -4.43 -11.91
C LEU A 106 -5.96 -4.80 -13.32
N PRO A 107 -5.91 -3.88 -14.30
CA PRO A 107 -5.41 -4.19 -15.64
C PRO A 107 -3.92 -4.53 -15.66
N ILE A 108 -3.11 -3.97 -14.74
CA ILE A 108 -1.69 -4.33 -14.60
C ILE A 108 -1.52 -5.82 -14.31
N GLU A 109 -2.30 -6.37 -13.38
CA GLU A 109 -2.26 -7.79 -13.06
C GLU A 109 -2.76 -8.67 -14.23
N ALA A 110 -3.72 -8.19 -15.01
CA ALA A 110 -4.19 -8.88 -16.20
C ALA A 110 -3.11 -8.96 -17.31
N VAL A 111 -2.41 -7.85 -17.57
CA VAL A 111 -1.30 -7.81 -18.54
C VAL A 111 -0.16 -8.70 -18.08
N ALA A 112 0.17 -8.64 -16.78
CA ALA A 112 1.12 -9.54 -16.15
C ALA A 112 0.78 -11.02 -16.35
N ALA A 113 -0.47 -11.42 -16.12
CA ALA A 113 -0.93 -12.78 -16.32
C ALA A 113 -0.78 -13.25 -17.78
N VAL A 114 -1.13 -12.40 -18.75
CA VAL A 114 -0.93 -12.71 -20.17
C VAL A 114 0.54 -12.84 -20.51
N GLN A 115 1.39 -11.95 -19.97
CA GLN A 115 2.85 -12.02 -20.17
C GLN A 115 3.43 -13.31 -19.58
N TYR A 116 2.95 -13.78 -18.42
CA TYR A 116 3.35 -15.06 -17.86
C TYR A 116 2.96 -16.25 -18.73
N MET A 117 1.78 -16.21 -19.37
CA MET A 117 1.32 -17.28 -20.25
C MET A 117 2.02 -17.28 -21.62
N SER A 118 2.53 -16.14 -22.06
CA SER A 118 3.18 -15.99 -23.37
C SER A 118 4.71 -16.17 -23.34
N SER A 119 5.30 -16.27 -22.15
CA SER A 119 6.74 -16.52 -21.92
C SER A 119 7.03 -18.01 -21.77
#